data_AF-A0A7S2TQV8-F1
#
_entry.id   AF-A0A7S2TQV8-F1
#
_cell.length_a   1.000
_cell.length_b   1.000
_cell.length_c   1.000
_cell.angle_alpha   90.00
_cell.angle_beta   90.00
_cell.angle_gamma   90.00
#
_symmetry.space_group_name_H-M   'P 1'
#
loop_
_entity.id
_entity.type
_entity.pdbx_description
1 polymer ?
#
loop_
_entity_poly.entity_id
_entity_poly.type
_entity_poly.pdbx_seq_one_letter_code
_entity_poly.pdbx_strand_id
1 'polypeptide(L)'
;NMMLALVLLLVALAVEEASINNGYLWTHCHADALIMITKCSSLNSVLFYVAWLYTSLCSAKRLGLRWYAYPSAVSMFAFFFGVTYELQGPAYAWWRYTDKDVANGALDERMYGMPLMAAYFHCAMGFGVALAETITQFDKKPTLFRWICLFLLAAPCALLLDGPVRILTALGVSKEIIVPTMLFTILVLPLLLSIGKTKLILKHSDWLLFAIPCLWNTYFLLANLWNVNRGPVTVTPDMQALVCFGGVTSLVLHHAVDLGSGSHLKVA
;
A
#
# COMPACT_ATOMS: atom_id res chain seq x y z
N ASN A 1 10.91 3.13 13.58
CA ASN A 1 10.99 4.61 13.72
C ASN A 1 9.58 5.15 13.95
N MET A 2 9.23 5.53 15.18
CA MET A 2 7.87 5.93 15.58
C MET A 2 7.36 7.14 14.78
N MET A 3 8.24 8.08 14.44
CA MET A 3 7.84 9.30 13.75
C MET A 3 7.51 9.04 12.28
N LEU A 4 8.23 8.13 11.62
CA LEU A 4 7.84 7.66 10.28
C LEU A 4 6.45 7.01 10.31
N ALA A 5 6.16 6.15 11.29
CA ALA A 5 4.85 5.50 11.39
C ALA A 5 3.71 6.52 11.57
N LEU A 6 3.92 7.54 12.40
CA LEU A 6 2.96 8.64 12.57
C LEU A 6 2.74 9.41 11.26
N VAL A 7 3.81 9.73 10.53
CA VAL A 7 3.68 10.42 9.23
C VAL A 7 2.93 9.54 8.22
N LEU A 8 3.23 8.25 8.16
CA LEU A 8 2.52 7.32 7.28
C LEU A 8 1.03 7.23 7.64
N LEU A 9 0.69 7.25 8.93
CA LEU A 9 -0.70 7.30 9.39
C LEU A 9 -1.43 8.54 8.87
N LEU A 10 -0.80 9.71 9.00
CA LEU A 10 -1.37 10.98 8.56
C LEU A 10 -1.50 11.04 7.03
N VAL A 11 -0.51 10.53 6.29
CA VAL A 11 -0.58 10.45 4.82
C VAL A 11 -1.68 9.49 4.38
N ALA A 12 -1.75 8.29 4.97
CA ALA A 12 -2.77 7.31 4.66
C ALA A 12 -4.17 7.88 4.89
N LEU A 13 -4.40 8.49 6.05
CA LEU A 13 -5.65 9.17 6.38
C LEU A 13 -5.99 10.27 5.36
N ALA A 14 -5.03 11.15 5.05
CA ALA A 14 -5.27 12.25 4.12
C ALA A 14 -5.59 11.75 2.70
N VAL A 15 -4.89 10.72 2.23
CA VAL A 15 -5.07 10.14 0.89
C VAL A 15 -6.38 9.35 0.79
N GLU A 16 -6.74 8.58 1.83
CA GLU A 16 -8.02 7.87 1.92
C GLU A 16 -9.20 8.85 1.94
N GLU A 17 -9.15 9.86 2.80
CA GLU A 17 -10.21 10.89 2.88
C GLU A 17 -10.31 11.72 1.60
N ALA A 18 -9.18 12.06 0.98
CA ALA A 18 -9.19 12.76 -0.30
C ALA A 18 -9.77 11.89 -1.43
N SER A 19 -9.49 10.59 -1.43
CA SER A 19 -10.03 9.63 -2.39
C SER A 19 -11.55 9.52 -2.25
N ILE A 20 -12.04 9.31 -1.02
CA ILE A 20 -13.46 9.13 -0.70
C ILE A 20 -14.25 10.41 -0.98
N ASN A 21 -13.82 11.55 -0.45
CA ASN A 21 -14.65 12.77 -0.46
C ASN A 21 -14.71 13.43 -1.83
N ASN A 22 -13.62 13.42 -2.58
CA ASN A 22 -13.55 14.13 -3.85
C ASN A 22 -13.89 13.24 -5.05
N GLY A 23 -14.10 11.94 -4.82
CA GLY A 23 -14.24 10.99 -5.92
C GLY A 23 -12.99 11.00 -6.80
N TYR A 24 -11.81 11.09 -6.18
CA TYR A 24 -10.58 11.11 -6.96
C TYR A 24 -10.22 9.70 -7.43
N LEU A 25 -10.29 8.71 -6.54
CA LEU A 25 -9.78 7.36 -6.79
C LEU A 25 -10.82 6.26 -6.51
N TRP A 26 -12.11 6.62 -6.45
CA TRP A 26 -13.31 5.77 -6.27
C TRP A 26 -13.02 4.27 -6.16
N THR A 27 -12.87 3.79 -4.94
CA THR A 27 -12.50 2.40 -4.68
C THR A 27 -13.74 1.62 -4.26
N HIS A 28 -14.28 1.96 -3.09
CA HIS A 28 -15.38 1.31 -2.39
C HIS A 28 -15.60 2.07 -1.07
N CYS A 29 -16.65 1.69 -0.34
CA CYS A 29 -16.91 2.14 1.01
C CYS A 29 -16.60 1.01 1.99
N HIS A 30 -15.78 1.25 3.01
CA HIS A 30 -15.53 0.23 4.03
C HIS A 30 -16.84 -0.21 4.71
N ALA A 31 -16.91 -1.48 5.08
CA ALA A 31 -17.98 -1.97 5.92
C ALA A 31 -17.88 -1.38 7.34
N ASP A 32 -18.98 -1.43 8.08
CA ASP A 32 -19.04 -0.85 9.42
C ASP A 32 -18.00 -1.53 10.33
N ALA A 33 -17.11 -0.73 10.90
CA ALA A 33 -16.07 -1.16 11.83
C ALA A 33 -16.33 -0.58 13.22
N LEU A 34 -15.53 -1.02 14.21
CA LEU A 34 -15.62 -0.51 15.59
C LEU A 34 -15.45 1.02 15.66
N ILE A 35 -14.57 1.57 14.83
CA ILE A 35 -14.33 3.00 14.70
C ILE A 35 -14.36 3.37 13.23
N MET A 36 -15.40 4.08 12.82
CA MET A 36 -15.50 4.73 11.52
C MET A 36 -14.93 6.15 11.64
N ILE A 37 -14.05 6.53 10.72
CA ILE A 37 -13.50 7.89 10.63
C ILE A 37 -14.48 8.77 9.88
N THR A 38 -14.96 8.28 8.74
CA THR A 38 -16.07 8.85 7.97
C THR A 38 -17.03 7.75 7.55
N LYS A 39 -18.10 8.09 6.81
CA LYS A 39 -19.10 7.11 6.35
C LYS A 39 -18.48 5.95 5.55
N CYS A 40 -17.33 6.16 4.90
CA CYS A 40 -16.68 5.17 4.05
C CYS A 40 -15.24 4.84 4.41
N SER A 41 -14.73 5.39 5.51
CA SER A 41 -13.36 5.24 5.98
C SER A 41 -13.36 4.64 7.38
N SER A 42 -12.57 3.59 7.59
CA SER A 42 -12.50 2.91 8.89
C SER A 42 -11.13 3.16 9.53
N LEU A 43 -11.06 3.24 10.85
CA LEU A 43 -9.75 3.34 11.51
C LEU A 43 -8.87 2.11 11.23
N ASN A 44 -9.50 0.94 11.06
CA ASN A 44 -8.78 -0.30 10.77
C ASN A 44 -8.06 -0.24 9.41
N SER A 45 -8.74 0.20 8.34
CA SER A 45 -8.14 0.37 7.00
C SER A 45 -6.95 1.33 7.04
N VAL A 46 -7.12 2.50 7.68
CA VAL A 46 -6.05 3.49 7.86
C VAL A 46 -4.83 2.90 8.58
N LEU A 47 -5.05 2.11 9.64
CA LEU A 47 -3.96 1.49 10.39
C LEU A 47 -3.22 0.42 9.58
N PHE A 48 -3.92 -0.32 8.71
CA PHE A 48 -3.28 -1.28 7.80
C PHE A 48 -2.29 -0.61 6.85
N TYR A 49 -2.61 0.57 6.32
CA TYR A 49 -1.69 1.31 5.46
C TYR A 49 -0.36 1.63 6.14
N VAL A 50 -0.35 1.88 7.45
CA VAL A 50 0.90 2.18 8.17
C VAL A 50 1.85 0.99 8.13
N ALA A 51 1.38 -0.19 8.55
CA ALA A 51 2.21 -1.39 8.58
C ALA A 51 2.68 -1.77 7.17
N TRP A 52 1.79 -1.63 6.20
CA TRP A 52 2.04 -1.97 4.82
C TRP A 52 3.05 -1.03 4.13
N LEU A 53 2.82 0.28 4.18
CA LEU A 53 3.74 1.26 3.60
C LEU A 53 5.11 1.21 4.29
N TYR A 54 5.13 1.06 5.62
CA TYR A 54 6.37 0.93 6.37
C TYR A 54 7.18 -0.28 5.90
N THR A 55 6.53 -1.44 5.79
CA THR A 55 7.16 -2.67 5.30
C THR A 55 7.67 -2.52 3.87
N SER A 56 6.89 -1.86 3.01
CA SER A 56 7.25 -1.60 1.61
C SER A 56 8.48 -0.71 1.50
N LEU A 57 8.55 0.38 2.27
CA LEU A 57 9.71 1.29 2.34
C LEU A 57 10.96 0.57 2.84
N CYS A 58 10.85 -0.14 3.97
CA CYS A 58 11.96 -0.88 4.55
C CYS A 58 12.50 -1.97 3.60
N SER A 59 11.60 -2.69 2.93
CA SER A 59 11.98 -3.73 1.96
C SER A 59 12.67 -3.13 0.74
N ALA A 60 12.11 -2.07 0.16
CA ALA A 60 12.68 -1.44 -1.02
C ALA A 60 14.06 -0.81 -0.78
N LYS A 61 14.31 -0.25 0.42
CA LYS A 61 15.63 0.30 0.78
C LYS A 61 16.74 -0.76 0.75
N ARG A 62 16.41 -1.99 1.15
CA ARG A 62 17.37 -3.11 1.23
C ARG A 62 17.78 -3.63 -0.15
N LEU A 63 16.93 -3.40 -1.16
CA LEU A 63 17.25 -3.73 -2.53
C LEU A 63 18.43 -2.88 -3.06
N GLY A 64 18.79 -1.77 -2.43
CA GLY A 64 19.93 -0.93 -2.87
C GLY A 64 19.71 -0.33 -4.25
N LEU A 65 18.45 -0.05 -4.58
CA LEU A 65 18.01 0.47 -5.87
C LEU A 65 18.49 1.90 -6.09
N ARG A 66 18.55 2.30 -7.37
CA ARG A 66 18.75 3.71 -7.73
C ARG A 66 17.57 4.56 -7.28
N TRP A 67 17.83 5.84 -7.02
CA TRP A 67 16.84 6.78 -6.50
C TRP A 67 15.55 6.84 -7.34
N TYR A 68 15.64 6.70 -8.67
CA TYR A 68 14.46 6.72 -9.55
C TYR A 68 13.68 5.40 -9.57
N ALA A 69 14.33 4.27 -9.22
CA ALA A 69 13.70 2.95 -9.19
C ALA A 69 13.14 2.62 -7.79
N TYR A 70 13.58 3.34 -6.76
CA TYR A 70 13.12 3.16 -5.40
C TYR A 70 11.61 3.40 -5.25
N PRO A 71 11.01 4.50 -5.76
CA PRO A 71 9.56 4.67 -5.70
C PRO A 71 8.79 3.56 -6.36
N SER A 72 9.24 3.06 -7.51
CA SER A 72 8.62 1.93 -8.22
C SER A 72 8.64 0.64 -7.41
N ALA A 73 9.73 0.33 -6.72
CA ALA A 73 9.78 -0.85 -5.85
C ALA A 73 8.84 -0.74 -4.65
N VAL A 74 8.80 0.43 -4.00
CA VAL A 74 7.85 0.68 -2.90
C VAL A 74 6.42 0.57 -3.40
N SER A 75 6.12 1.13 -4.57
CA SER A 75 4.81 1.06 -5.22
C SER A 75 4.41 -0.36 -5.57
N MET A 76 5.37 -1.17 -6.01
CA MET A 76 5.13 -2.57 -6.36
C MET A 76 4.76 -3.39 -5.12
N PHE A 77 5.51 -3.22 -4.02
CA PHE A 77 5.11 -3.81 -2.74
C PHE A 77 3.77 -3.24 -2.26
N ALA A 78 3.59 -1.93 -2.35
CA ALA A 78 2.34 -1.22 -2.12
C ALA A 78 1.21 -1.55 -3.09
N PHE A 79 1.45 -2.33 -4.14
CA PHE A 79 0.39 -2.83 -5.01
C PHE A 79 0.00 -4.23 -4.57
N PHE A 80 1.00 -5.08 -4.31
CA PHE A 80 0.78 -6.50 -4.02
C PHE A 80 0.03 -6.78 -2.72
N PHE A 81 0.27 -6.05 -1.61
CA PHE A 81 -0.60 -6.27 -0.44
C PHE A 81 -2.02 -5.70 -0.66
N GLY A 82 -2.18 -4.76 -1.59
CA GLY A 82 -3.45 -4.09 -1.86
C GLY A 82 -4.36 -4.98 -2.65
N VAL A 83 -3.82 -5.51 -3.74
CA VAL A 83 -4.56 -6.45 -4.59
C VAL A 83 -5.08 -7.63 -3.78
N THR A 84 -4.31 -8.15 -2.81
CA THR A 84 -4.82 -9.24 -1.97
C THR A 84 -5.94 -8.80 -1.03
N TYR A 85 -5.82 -7.61 -0.42
CA TYR A 85 -6.92 -7.03 0.35
C TYR A 85 -8.17 -6.79 -0.51
N GLU A 86 -8.00 -6.20 -1.69
CA GLU A 86 -9.10 -5.84 -2.59
C GLU A 86 -9.81 -7.05 -3.20
N LEU A 87 -9.09 -8.08 -3.62
CA LEU A 87 -9.70 -9.30 -4.14
C LEU A 87 -10.55 -10.03 -3.09
N GLN A 88 -10.29 -9.75 -1.82
CA GLN A 88 -10.90 -10.40 -0.67
C GLN A 88 -12.05 -9.63 -0.07
N GLY A 89 -11.96 -8.29 -0.11
CA GLY A 89 -12.94 -7.44 0.53
C GLY A 89 -14.39 -7.77 0.16
N PRO A 90 -14.75 -8.10 -1.10
CA PRO A 90 -16.09 -8.52 -1.45
C PRO A 90 -16.50 -9.85 -0.81
N ALA A 91 -15.61 -10.85 -0.85
CA ALA A 91 -15.88 -12.20 -0.34
C ALA A 91 -16.08 -12.21 1.18
N TYR A 92 -15.44 -11.27 1.85
CA TYR A 92 -15.42 -11.14 3.31
C TYR A 92 -16.21 -9.93 3.82
N ALA A 93 -16.93 -9.23 2.93
CA ALA A 93 -17.68 -8.02 3.23
C ALA A 93 -16.87 -6.96 4.01
N TRP A 94 -15.58 -6.80 3.73
CA TRP A 94 -14.74 -5.75 4.33
C TRP A 94 -15.04 -4.37 3.75
N TRP A 95 -15.59 -4.35 2.55
CA TRP A 95 -16.05 -3.16 1.88
C TRP A 95 -17.23 -3.49 0.96
N ARG A 96 -17.94 -2.45 0.55
CA ARG A 96 -19.10 -2.50 -0.33
C ARG A 96 -19.04 -1.39 -1.36
N TYR A 97 -19.60 -1.64 -2.54
CA TYR A 97 -19.91 -0.57 -3.48
C TYR A 97 -21.17 0.17 -3.00
N THR A 98 -21.12 1.49 -3.03
CA THR A 98 -22.28 2.36 -2.82
C THR A 98 -23.05 2.53 -4.12
N ASP A 99 -24.31 2.96 -4.05
CA ASP A 99 -25.11 3.28 -5.25
C ASP A 99 -24.40 4.31 -6.14
N LYS A 100 -23.63 5.22 -5.53
CA LYS A 100 -22.82 6.21 -6.23
C LYS A 100 -21.68 5.56 -7.01
N ASP A 101 -21.04 4.54 -6.44
CA ASP A 101 -19.98 3.77 -7.11
C ASP A 101 -20.55 3.01 -8.32
N VAL A 102 -21.73 2.41 -8.14
CA VAL A 102 -22.46 1.74 -9.22
C VAL A 102 -22.81 2.72 -10.34
N ALA A 103 -23.38 3.88 -9.99
CA ALA A 103 -23.78 4.91 -10.96
C ALA A 103 -22.60 5.48 -11.76
N ASN A 104 -21.38 5.42 -11.20
CA ASN A 104 -20.16 5.91 -11.84
C ASN A 104 -19.39 4.84 -12.61
N GLY A 105 -19.96 3.65 -12.81
CA GLY A 105 -19.33 2.57 -13.58
C GLY A 105 -18.23 1.82 -12.83
N ALA A 106 -18.10 1.98 -11.50
CA ALA A 106 -17.08 1.26 -10.73
C ALA A 106 -17.29 -0.27 -10.76
N LEU A 107 -18.51 -0.73 -11.07
CA LEU A 107 -18.83 -2.13 -11.29
C LEU A 107 -18.38 -2.64 -12.67
N ASP A 108 -18.25 -1.77 -13.65
CA ASP A 108 -17.83 -2.15 -15.00
C ASP A 108 -16.30 -2.21 -15.09
N GLU A 109 -15.61 -1.41 -14.27
CA GLU A 109 -14.15 -1.29 -14.22
C GLU A 109 -13.49 -2.29 -13.24
N ARG A 110 -14.03 -3.52 -13.16
CA ARG A 110 -13.54 -4.56 -12.24
C ARG A 110 -12.64 -5.57 -12.93
N MET A 111 -11.58 -5.96 -12.24
CA MET A 111 -10.74 -7.11 -12.62
C MET A 111 -10.86 -8.17 -11.54
N TYR A 112 -11.44 -9.32 -11.88
CA TYR A 112 -11.72 -10.43 -10.94
C TYR A 112 -12.53 -9.99 -9.70
N GLY A 113 -13.46 -9.04 -9.85
CA GLY A 113 -14.30 -8.53 -8.77
C GLY A 113 -13.67 -7.42 -7.92
N MET A 114 -12.38 -7.14 -8.10
CA MET A 114 -11.68 -6.00 -7.49
C MET A 114 -11.84 -4.73 -8.35
N PRO A 115 -12.04 -3.54 -7.75
CA PRO A 115 -12.00 -2.28 -8.48
C PRO A 115 -10.58 -1.99 -8.98
N LEU A 116 -10.40 -1.77 -10.28
CA LEU A 116 -9.08 -1.47 -10.87
C LEU A 116 -8.44 -0.23 -10.24
N MET A 117 -9.25 0.80 -9.98
CA MET A 117 -8.80 2.04 -9.37
C MET A 117 -8.34 1.85 -7.93
N ALA A 118 -8.84 0.85 -7.20
CA ALA A 118 -8.35 0.55 -5.86
C ALA A 118 -6.94 -0.02 -5.89
N ALA A 119 -6.64 -0.96 -6.79
CA ALA A 119 -5.27 -1.45 -6.94
C ALA A 119 -4.31 -0.33 -7.39
N TYR A 120 -4.77 0.54 -8.29
CA TYR A 120 -4.02 1.71 -8.74
C TYR A 120 -3.75 2.71 -7.61
N PHE A 121 -4.75 2.99 -6.78
CA PHE A 121 -4.66 3.87 -5.62
C PHE A 121 -3.53 3.45 -4.67
N HIS A 122 -3.43 2.15 -4.38
CA HIS A 122 -2.39 1.63 -3.50
C HIS A 122 -0.98 1.76 -4.09
N CYS A 123 -0.85 1.46 -5.39
CA CYS A 123 0.38 1.73 -6.14
C CYS A 123 0.77 3.22 -6.04
N ALA A 124 -0.19 4.12 -6.30
CA ALA A 124 0.04 5.56 -6.27
C ALA A 124 0.44 6.07 -4.87
N MET A 125 -0.18 5.53 -3.81
CA MET A 125 0.16 5.85 -2.42
C MET A 125 1.60 5.44 -2.10
N GLY A 126 1.99 4.20 -2.45
CA GLY A 126 3.38 3.74 -2.27
C GLY A 126 4.37 4.60 -3.04
N PHE A 127 4.04 4.97 -4.27
CA PHE A 127 4.87 5.84 -5.11
C PHE A 127 5.05 7.21 -4.48
N GLY A 128 3.96 7.86 -4.08
CA GLY A 128 3.95 9.20 -3.53
C GLY A 128 4.78 9.30 -2.26
N VAL A 129 4.61 8.35 -1.34
CA VAL A 129 5.38 8.28 -0.09
C VAL A 129 6.88 8.10 -0.37
N ALA A 130 7.24 7.19 -1.27
CA ALA A 130 8.64 6.90 -1.57
C ALA A 130 9.35 8.02 -2.36
N LEU A 131 8.61 8.68 -3.26
CA LEU A 131 9.10 9.86 -3.98
C LEU A 131 9.31 11.02 -3.01
N ALA A 132 8.33 11.31 -2.15
CA ALA A 132 8.47 12.30 -1.09
C ALA A 132 9.64 11.98 -0.16
N GLU A 133 9.86 10.71 0.17
CA GLU A 133 11.03 10.32 0.94
C GLU A 133 12.34 10.60 0.19
N THR A 134 12.41 10.28 -1.10
CA THR A 134 13.61 10.52 -1.93
C THR A 134 13.91 12.01 -2.05
N ILE A 135 12.88 12.85 -2.22
CA ILE A 135 13.02 14.31 -2.26
C ILE A 135 13.48 14.84 -0.90
N THR A 136 12.95 14.32 0.21
CA THR A 136 13.24 14.87 1.55
C THR A 136 14.50 14.32 2.22
N GLN A 137 15.24 13.43 1.55
CA GLN A 137 16.49 12.85 2.04
C GLN A 137 17.72 13.78 1.95
N PHE A 138 17.53 15.10 1.83
CA PHE A 138 18.63 16.07 1.82
C PHE A 138 19.49 16.04 3.09
N ASP A 139 18.93 15.65 4.25
CA ASP A 139 19.64 15.60 5.53
C ASP A 139 19.92 14.17 6.02
N LYS A 140 21.17 13.94 6.46
CA LYS A 140 21.61 12.69 7.10
C LYS A 140 20.91 12.41 8.44
N LYS A 141 20.31 13.43 9.07
CA LYS A 141 19.57 13.30 10.34
C LYS A 141 18.09 13.55 10.10
N PRO A 142 17.19 12.72 10.66
CA PRO A 142 15.76 12.99 10.60
C PRO A 142 15.43 14.23 11.43
N THR A 143 15.05 15.32 10.76
CA THR A 143 14.56 16.54 11.39
C THR A 143 13.03 16.58 11.37
N LEU A 144 12.41 17.35 12.27
CA LEU A 144 10.96 17.60 12.22
C LEU A 144 10.54 18.18 10.86
N PHE A 145 11.36 19.07 10.30
CA PHE A 145 11.16 19.65 8.97
C PHE A 145 11.04 18.58 7.88
N ARG A 146 11.94 17.58 7.89
CA ARG A 146 11.86 16.44 6.96
C ARG A 146 10.51 15.71 7.04
N TRP A 147 10.02 15.45 8.25
CA TRP A 147 8.73 14.76 8.44
C TRP A 147 7.54 15.58 7.95
N ILE A 148 7.57 16.89 8.18
CA ILE A 148 6.56 17.82 7.65
C ILE A 148 6.60 17.81 6.12
N CYS A 149 7.78 17.94 5.50
CA CYS A 149 7.90 17.88 4.05
C CYS A 149 7.44 16.54 3.47
N LEU A 150 7.73 15.41 4.15
CA LEU A 150 7.28 14.10 3.69
C LEU A 150 5.75 14.02 3.68
N PHE A 151 5.11 14.46 4.77
CA PHE A 151 3.65 14.54 4.85
C PHE A 151 3.06 15.42 3.73
N LEU A 152 3.59 16.65 3.58
CA LEU A 152 3.09 17.63 2.61
C LEU A 152 3.28 17.21 1.16
N LEU A 153 4.30 16.40 0.85
CA LEU A 153 4.60 15.96 -0.52
C LEU A 153 3.96 14.61 -0.87
N ALA A 154 3.84 13.68 0.08
CA ALA A 154 3.43 12.31 -0.23
C ALA A 154 2.02 12.23 -0.83
N ALA A 155 1.04 12.93 -0.24
CA ALA A 155 -0.33 12.93 -0.73
C ALA A 155 -0.45 13.60 -2.12
N PRO A 156 0.09 14.82 -2.36
CA PRO A 156 0.12 15.39 -3.70
C PRO A 156 0.82 14.51 -4.72
N CYS A 157 1.96 13.89 -4.39
CA CYS A 157 2.66 12.99 -5.30
C CYS A 157 1.82 11.76 -5.68
N ALA A 158 1.05 11.21 -4.74
CA ALA A 158 0.11 10.14 -5.05
C ALA A 158 -1.03 10.62 -5.97
N LEU A 159 -1.59 11.81 -5.70
CA LEU A 159 -2.66 12.40 -6.50
C LEU A 159 -2.21 12.83 -7.91
N LEU A 160 -0.94 13.18 -8.10
CA LEU A 160 -0.38 13.48 -9.43
C LEU A 160 -0.50 12.29 -10.40
N LEU A 161 -0.48 11.06 -9.87
CA LEU A 161 -0.66 9.86 -10.68
C LEU A 161 -2.11 9.65 -11.12
N ASP A 162 -3.09 10.28 -10.48
CA ASP A 162 -4.49 10.24 -10.90
C ASP A 162 -4.76 11.13 -12.12
N GLY A 163 -4.00 12.23 -12.27
CA GLY A 163 -4.14 13.20 -13.36
C GLY A 163 -4.17 12.56 -14.77
N PRO A 164 -3.15 11.75 -15.14
CA PRO A 164 -3.14 11.04 -16.43
C PRO A 164 -4.35 10.13 -16.63
N VAL A 165 -4.83 9.44 -15.59
CA VAL A 165 -6.02 8.57 -15.67
C VAL A 165 -7.25 9.39 -16.04
N ARG A 166 -7.45 10.53 -15.38
CA ARG A 166 -8.57 11.44 -15.66
C ARG A 166 -8.53 12.01 -17.07
N ILE A 167 -7.36 12.50 -17.48
CA ILE A 167 -7.19 13.11 -18.80
C ILE A 167 -7.52 12.07 -19.88
N LEU A 168 -6.98 10.85 -19.78
CA LEU A 168 -7.22 9.80 -20.76
C LEU A 168 -8.68 9.29 -20.73
N THR A 169 -9.29 9.20 -19.54
CA THR A 169 -10.71 8.85 -19.41
C THR A 169 -11.60 9.91 -20.05
N ALA A 170 -11.31 11.19 -19.86
CA ALA A 170 -12.03 12.30 -20.49
C ALA A 170 -11.89 12.32 -22.02
N LEU A 171 -10.83 11.70 -22.55
CA LEU A 171 -10.61 11.48 -23.99
C LEU A 171 -11.27 10.19 -24.50
N GLY A 172 -12.04 9.48 -23.66
CA GLY A 172 -12.75 8.25 -24.02
C GLY A 172 -11.92 6.98 -24.00
N VAL A 173 -10.70 7.01 -23.45
CA VAL A 173 -9.91 5.79 -23.26
C VAL A 173 -10.40 5.07 -22.00
N SER A 174 -10.65 3.77 -22.11
CA SER A 174 -11.20 2.99 -21.01
C SER A 174 -10.17 2.76 -19.88
N LYS A 175 -10.62 2.70 -18.62
CA LYS A 175 -9.72 2.53 -17.47
C LYS A 175 -9.02 1.15 -17.47
N GLU A 176 -9.63 0.14 -18.10
CA GLU A 176 -9.06 -1.20 -18.31
C GLU A 176 -7.80 -1.16 -19.19
N ILE A 177 -7.64 -0.13 -20.01
CA ILE A 177 -6.41 0.08 -20.79
C ILE A 177 -5.46 1.00 -20.02
N ILE A 178 -5.98 2.10 -19.49
CA ILE A 178 -5.16 3.14 -18.84
C ILE A 178 -4.45 2.58 -17.60
N VAL A 179 -5.19 1.95 -16.69
CA VAL A 179 -4.67 1.51 -15.39
C VAL A 179 -3.55 0.46 -15.55
N PRO A 180 -3.71 -0.62 -16.32
CA PRO A 180 -2.62 -1.57 -16.54
C PRO A 180 -1.41 -0.95 -17.23
N THR A 181 -1.62 -0.02 -18.17
CA THR A 181 -0.53 0.70 -18.84
C THR A 181 0.25 1.57 -17.86
N MET A 182 -0.46 2.31 -17.00
CA MET A 182 0.15 3.13 -15.95
C MET A 182 0.88 2.27 -14.93
N LEU A 183 0.28 1.18 -14.45
CA LEU A 183 0.92 0.23 -13.54
C LEU A 183 2.19 -0.36 -14.16
N PHE A 184 2.15 -0.79 -15.43
CA PHE A 184 3.34 -1.28 -16.12
C PHE A 184 4.44 -0.20 -16.19
N THR A 185 4.06 1.02 -16.56
CA THR A 185 4.99 2.15 -16.71
C THR A 185 5.60 2.57 -15.37
N ILE A 186 4.84 2.58 -14.28
CA ILE A 186 5.29 2.99 -12.95
C ILE A 186 6.08 1.87 -12.28
N LEU A 187 5.60 0.63 -12.36
CA LEU A 187 6.16 -0.50 -11.61
C LEU A 187 7.30 -1.18 -12.36
N VAL A 188 7.13 -1.48 -13.64
CA VAL A 188 8.03 -2.39 -14.37
C VAL A 188 9.18 -1.62 -15.01
N LEU A 189 8.89 -0.55 -15.74
CA LEU A 189 9.90 0.14 -16.54
C LEU A 189 11.10 0.66 -15.70
N PRO A 190 10.92 1.35 -14.55
CA PRO A 190 12.05 1.86 -13.78
C PRO A 190 12.88 0.75 -13.13
N LEU A 191 12.23 -0.37 -12.78
CA LEU A 191 12.92 -1.56 -12.26
C LEU A 191 13.77 -2.22 -13.34
N LEU A 192 13.23 -2.42 -14.55
CA LEU A 192 13.98 -2.95 -15.69
C LEU A 192 15.21 -2.08 -16.00
N LEU A 193 15.05 -0.75 -15.99
CA LEU A 193 16.15 0.20 -16.21
C LEU A 193 17.20 0.22 -15.08
N SER A 194 16.91 -0.42 -13.94
CA SER A 194 17.81 -0.56 -12.78
C SER A 194 18.52 -1.93 -12.73
N ILE A 195 18.17 -2.88 -13.60
CA ILE A 195 18.83 -4.19 -13.68
C ILE A 195 20.33 -4.01 -13.96
N GLY A 196 21.17 -4.80 -13.29
CA GLY A 196 22.64 -4.76 -13.41
C GLY A 196 23.34 -3.56 -12.77
N LYS A 197 22.58 -2.59 -12.24
CA LYS A 197 23.11 -1.35 -11.64
C LYS A 197 22.89 -1.26 -10.13
N THR A 198 22.32 -2.32 -9.56
CA THR A 198 21.84 -2.37 -8.18
C THR A 198 22.87 -3.13 -7.34
N LYS A 199 23.30 -2.55 -6.21
CA LYS A 199 24.13 -3.24 -5.22
C LYS A 199 23.19 -3.81 -4.17
N LEU A 200 22.91 -5.11 -4.24
CA LEU A 200 22.04 -5.76 -3.28
C LEU A 200 22.66 -5.67 -1.87
N ILE A 201 21.93 -5.10 -0.91
CA ILE A 201 22.37 -5.00 0.50
C ILE A 201 21.50 -5.93 1.33
N LEU A 202 21.71 -7.24 1.21
CA LEU A 202 21.03 -8.22 2.07
C LEU A 202 21.83 -8.42 3.36
N LYS A 203 21.19 -8.25 4.53
CA LYS A 203 21.70 -8.74 5.81
C LYS A 203 20.99 -10.07 6.15
N HIS A 204 21.68 -10.98 6.85
CA HIS A 204 21.18 -12.34 7.14
C HIS A 204 19.89 -12.39 7.99
N SER A 205 19.54 -11.34 8.74
CA SER A 205 18.37 -11.27 9.63
C SER A 205 17.03 -10.98 8.93
N ASP A 206 17.04 -10.88 7.60
CA ASP A 206 16.01 -10.13 6.87
C ASP A 206 14.94 -11.02 6.24
N TRP A 207 15.02 -12.33 6.45
CA TRP A 207 14.07 -13.30 5.90
C TRP A 207 12.63 -13.04 6.36
N LEU A 208 12.41 -12.53 7.58
CA LEU A 208 11.07 -12.23 8.09
C LEU A 208 10.37 -11.10 7.32
N LEU A 209 11.13 -10.13 6.82
CA LEU A 209 10.60 -9.01 6.02
C LEU A 209 10.05 -9.45 4.67
N PHE A 210 10.61 -10.52 4.12
CA PHE A 210 10.15 -11.12 2.87
C PHE A 210 9.10 -12.21 3.14
N ALA A 211 9.35 -13.04 4.15
CA ALA A 211 8.50 -14.17 4.51
C ALA A 211 7.14 -13.72 5.02
N ILE A 212 7.02 -12.65 5.82
CA ILE A 212 5.71 -12.28 6.36
C ILE A 212 4.77 -11.78 5.26
N PRO A 213 5.15 -10.86 4.37
CA PRO A 213 4.32 -10.50 3.21
C PRO A 213 4.07 -11.70 2.29
N CYS A 214 5.07 -12.54 2.02
CA CYS A 214 4.85 -13.72 1.17
C CYS A 214 3.91 -14.75 1.79
N LEU A 215 4.07 -15.07 3.07
CA LEU A 215 3.21 -16.00 3.81
C LEU A 215 1.80 -15.44 3.97
N TRP A 216 1.68 -14.13 4.19
CA TRP A 216 0.43 -13.41 4.19
C TRP A 216 -0.29 -13.57 2.84
N ASN A 217 0.36 -13.18 1.74
CA ASN A 217 -0.22 -13.32 0.39
C ASN A 217 -0.50 -14.81 0.04
N THR A 218 0.33 -15.75 0.47
CA THR A 218 0.14 -17.18 0.23
C THR A 218 -1.05 -17.74 0.99
N TYR A 219 -1.17 -17.45 2.30
CA TYR A 219 -2.32 -17.83 3.12
C TYR A 219 -3.62 -17.32 2.49
N PHE A 220 -3.61 -16.08 2.04
CA PHE A 220 -4.76 -15.42 1.47
C PHE A 220 -5.16 -15.92 0.07
N LEU A 221 -4.17 -16.20 -0.78
CA LEU A 221 -4.40 -16.88 -2.06
C LEU A 221 -5.03 -18.27 -1.84
N LEU A 222 -4.51 -19.03 -0.88
CA LEU A 222 -5.00 -20.36 -0.54
C LEU A 222 -6.39 -20.33 0.12
N ALA A 223 -6.66 -19.35 0.98
CA ALA A 223 -7.96 -19.18 1.62
C ALA A 223 -9.06 -18.86 0.59
N ASN A 224 -8.76 -18.04 -0.42
CA ASN A 224 -9.67 -17.79 -1.53
C ASN A 224 -9.92 -19.06 -2.35
N LEU A 225 -8.87 -19.80 -2.74
CA LEU A 225 -9.02 -21.07 -3.46
C LEU A 225 -9.85 -22.10 -2.68
N TRP A 226 -9.73 -22.09 -1.35
CA TRP A 226 -10.51 -22.97 -0.47
C TRP A 226 -11.99 -22.58 -0.38
N ASN A 227 -12.30 -21.27 -0.43
CA ASN A 227 -13.64 -20.74 -0.22
C ASN A 227 -14.49 -20.63 -1.50
N VAL A 228 -13.91 -20.74 -2.69
CA VAL A 228 -14.65 -20.76 -3.98
C VAL A 228 -15.78 -21.82 -4.00
N ASN A 229 -15.71 -22.85 -3.14
CA ASN A 229 -16.70 -23.93 -3.08
C ASN A 229 -17.75 -23.83 -1.95
N ARG A 230 -17.76 -22.79 -1.10
CA ARG A 230 -18.57 -22.78 0.15
C ARG A 230 -19.63 -21.68 0.29
N GLY A 231 -19.84 -20.85 -0.73
CA GLY A 231 -20.81 -19.75 -0.65
C GLY A 231 -20.30 -18.53 0.13
N PRO A 232 -21.13 -17.49 0.37
CA PRO A 232 -20.69 -16.25 1.00
C PRO A 232 -20.21 -16.51 2.43
N VAL A 233 -18.95 -16.20 2.69
CA VAL A 233 -18.29 -16.45 3.98
C VAL A 233 -18.61 -15.28 4.92
N THR A 234 -19.39 -15.53 5.96
CA THR A 234 -19.46 -14.62 7.12
C THR A 234 -18.13 -14.69 7.86
N VAL A 235 -17.36 -13.60 7.81
CA VAL A 235 -16.15 -13.43 8.61
C VAL A 235 -16.53 -13.38 10.08
N THR A 236 -15.95 -14.26 10.90
CA THR A 236 -16.03 -14.09 12.34
C THR A 236 -15.04 -13.01 12.79
N PRO A 237 -15.35 -12.22 13.83
CA PRO A 237 -14.43 -11.23 14.42
C PRO A 237 -13.00 -11.78 14.68
N ASP A 238 -12.89 -13.09 14.92
CA ASP A 238 -11.62 -13.79 15.17
C ASP A 238 -10.67 -13.75 13.96
N MET A 239 -11.21 -13.83 12.74
CA MET A 239 -10.39 -13.72 11.51
C MET A 239 -9.85 -12.31 11.34
N GLN A 240 -10.64 -11.27 11.63
CA GLN A 240 -10.14 -9.88 11.61
C GLN A 240 -9.07 -9.65 12.68
N ALA A 241 -9.25 -10.21 13.88
CA ALA A 241 -8.26 -10.14 14.94
C ALA A 241 -6.95 -10.83 14.54
N LEU A 242 -7.00 -12.01 13.91
CA LEU A 242 -5.81 -12.74 13.45
C LEU A 242 -5.01 -11.95 12.40
N VAL A 243 -5.71 -11.24 11.52
CA VAL A 243 -5.14 -10.36 10.50
C VAL A 243 -4.49 -9.15 11.17
N CYS A 244 -5.19 -8.43 12.04
CA CYS A 244 -4.59 -7.34 12.82
C CYS A 244 -3.37 -7.81 13.62
N PHE A 245 -3.44 -8.99 14.24
CA PHE A 245 -2.35 -9.54 15.04
C PHE A 245 -1.13 -9.91 14.20
N GLY A 246 -1.33 -10.49 13.00
CA GLY A 246 -0.24 -10.82 12.09
C GLY A 246 0.50 -9.59 11.57
N GLY A 247 -0.24 -8.53 11.21
CA GLY A 247 0.34 -7.25 10.78
C GLY A 247 1.12 -6.54 11.91
N VAL A 248 0.55 -6.50 13.11
CA VAL A 248 1.21 -5.90 14.29
C VAL A 248 2.42 -6.72 14.73
N THR A 249 2.32 -8.06 14.75
CA THR A 249 3.45 -8.94 15.10
C THR A 249 4.59 -8.77 14.12
N SER A 250 4.30 -8.63 12.82
CA SER A 250 5.30 -8.30 11.79
C SER A 250 6.04 -7.00 12.10
N LEU A 251 5.30 -5.94 12.46
CA LEU A 251 5.86 -4.63 12.79
C LEU A 251 6.70 -4.68 14.08
N VAL A 252 6.24 -5.40 15.10
CA VAL A 252 6.95 -5.57 16.38
C VAL A 252 8.23 -6.38 16.20
N LEU A 253 8.17 -7.50 15.47
CA LEU A 253 9.34 -8.32 15.16
C LEU A 253 10.36 -7.53 14.32
N HIS A 254 9.90 -6.74 13.35
CA HIS A 254 10.77 -5.81 12.60
C HIS A 254 11.48 -4.83 13.54
N HIS A 255 10.75 -4.22 14.47
CA HIS A 255 11.34 -3.24 15.38
C HIS A 255 12.35 -3.89 16.34
N ALA A 256 12.03 -5.08 16.85
CA ALA A 256 12.91 -5.84 17.75
C ALA A 256 14.22 -6.28 17.07
N VAL A 257 14.15 -6.74 15.82
CA VAL A 257 15.35 -7.13 15.03
C VAL A 257 16.24 -5.92 14.71
N ASP A 258 15.64 -4.79 14.33
CA ASP A 258 16.39 -3.54 14.12
C ASP A 258 17.13 -3.10 15.39
N LEU A 259 16.47 -3.15 16.55
CA LEU A 259 17.08 -2.84 17.85
C LEU A 259 18.20 -3.83 18.23
N GLY A 260 18.01 -5.13 17.94
CA GLY A 260 19.02 -6.16 18.19
C GLY A 260 20.27 -6.02 17.32
N SER A 261 20.12 -5.59 16.06
CA SER A 261 21.23 -5.39 15.12
C SER A 261 22.13 -4.18 15.45
N GLY A 262 21.67 -3.29 16.34
CA GLY A 262 22.46 -2.18 16.90
C GLY A 262 23.43 -2.60 18.00
N SER A 263 23.41 -3.85 18.45
CA SER A 263 24.26 -4.38 19.54
C SER A 263 25.60 -4.96 19.09
N HIS A 264 26.12 -4.55 17.93
CA HIS A 264 27.58 -4.55 17.76
C HIS A 264 28.17 -3.48 18.68
N LEU A 265 28.30 -3.86 19.95
CA LEU A 265 29.47 -3.57 20.76
C LEU A 265 30.65 -3.39 19.81
N LYS A 266 31.10 -2.15 19.67
CA LYS A 266 32.51 -1.91 19.45
C LYS A 266 33.17 -2.42 20.72
N VAL A 267 33.59 -3.69 20.70
CA VAL A 267 34.65 -4.15 21.60
C VAL A 267 35.85 -3.30 21.16
N ALA A 268 36.16 -2.32 22.00
CA ALA A 268 37.37 -1.51 21.89
C ALA A 268 38.60 -2.39 22.08
#